data_AF-A0A3B0ZM16-F1
#
_entry.id   AF-A0A3B0ZM16-F1
#
_cell.length_a   1.000
_cell.length_b   1.000
_cell.length_c   1.000
_cell.angle_alpha   90.00
_cell.angle_beta   90.00
_cell.angle_gamma   90.00
#
_symmetry.space_group_name_H-M   'P 1'
#
loop_
_entity.id
_entity.type
_entity.pdbx_description
1 polymer ?
#
loop_
_entity_poly.entity_id
_entity_poly.type
_entity_poly.pdbx_seq_one_letter_code
_entity_poly.pdbx_strand_id
1 'polypeptide(L)'
;MRFTIQNKLFMSFGAVLLVVALVSINNIFKMNTISKAEYSLIDLRLPTVMAGMQLTDGIHLSLSGLRGYMILGKDPLKAEKFKAERQQGWSQIDQAIDEMDAFSKNWTDPKNVKMLNDMKEQIAGFRTAQQEVEDIAHTPRNTPAFNMLLTEAAPRAAKILAAITTIIDEESGLSATVERKNLLKLLADSRGSFAVGLANIRAYLLSGDTQFADTFRAKWEMNEARFKAVSRVSGLFSAKQARAWNTYKTQRAEFAPLPPKMFELRGAKDWNLANYWLGTKAAPRAGAIMGILKQMRESQNALADMDREKLENETVSMETTMVLGTLIALGIGVFVSIFISRMISVPLKEVVARARAIASGDLNGAALKTKGNDELADLSIAINDMSNSLSDIVQQISGSAQHIGSSSEELSAITEQTSQSIYEQQSQTEQVAAAMNEMSATVHEVSRNITETARAAEEANTETSTSRKMVDDAIQAIHQLAGQIESAADVIHQLEQDSENISTVMDVIRGVAEQTNLLALNAAIEAARAGEQGRGFAVVADEVRTLAGRTQQSTEEINQMIEKLQAGSRKAVEVMSGSREEAH
;
A
#
# COMPACT_ATOMS: atom_id res chain seq x y z
N MET A 1 13.55 5.16 8.19
CA MET A 1 12.20 5.11 7.61
C MET A 1 12.21 4.08 6.49
N ARG A 2 11.37 3.03 6.55
CA ARG A 2 11.21 2.10 5.41
C ARG A 2 10.55 2.88 4.26
N PHE A 3 11.20 2.94 3.11
CA PHE A 3 10.64 3.57 1.91
C PHE A 3 9.85 2.50 1.15
N THR A 4 8.59 2.32 1.57
CA THR A 4 7.63 1.44 0.90
C THR A 4 7.39 1.89 -0.54
N ILE A 5 6.96 0.96 -1.40
CA ILE A 5 6.56 1.28 -2.77
C ILE A 5 5.46 2.36 -2.78
N GLN A 6 4.54 2.30 -1.81
CA GLN A 6 3.48 3.30 -1.62
C GLN A 6 4.06 4.71 -1.39
N ASN A 7 5.05 4.87 -0.51
CA ASN A 7 5.63 6.18 -0.22
C ASN A 7 6.40 6.73 -1.42
N LYS A 8 7.07 5.87 -2.19
CA LYS A 8 7.75 6.26 -3.43
C LYS A 8 6.77 6.76 -4.49
N LEU A 9 5.65 6.05 -4.68
CA LEU A 9 4.55 6.45 -5.56
C LEU A 9 3.92 7.79 -5.12
N PHE A 10 3.66 7.94 -3.82
CA PHE A 10 3.03 9.15 -3.30
C PHE A 10 3.91 10.38 -3.51
N MET A 11 5.22 10.30 -3.21
CA MET A 11 6.15 11.40 -3.48
C MET A 11 6.27 11.72 -4.97
N SER A 12 6.28 10.70 -5.83
CA SER A 12 6.44 10.91 -7.27
C SER A 12 5.22 11.55 -7.93
N PHE A 13 4.01 11.11 -7.57
CA PHE A 13 2.78 11.76 -8.03
C PHE A 13 2.60 13.14 -7.37
N GLY A 14 3.00 13.29 -6.11
CA GLY A 14 3.00 14.56 -5.40
C GLY A 14 3.86 15.63 -6.10
N ALA A 15 5.03 15.27 -6.62
CA ALA A 15 5.88 16.18 -7.37
C ALA A 15 5.22 16.70 -8.66
N VAL A 16 4.55 15.82 -9.42
CA VAL A 16 3.79 16.22 -10.63
C VAL A 16 2.64 17.14 -10.26
N LEU A 17 1.85 16.79 -9.24
CA LEU A 17 0.73 17.61 -8.77
C LEU A 17 1.19 18.98 -8.26
N LEU A 18 2.34 19.07 -7.60
CA LEU A 18 2.91 20.33 -7.12
C LEU A 18 3.28 21.25 -8.27
N VAL A 19 3.89 20.73 -9.34
CA VAL A 19 4.19 21.52 -10.55
C VAL A 19 2.90 22.04 -11.19
N VAL A 20 1.90 21.16 -11.35
CA VAL A 20 0.59 21.57 -11.90
C VAL A 20 -0.05 22.66 -11.05
N ALA A 21 -0.06 22.49 -9.71
CA ALA A 21 -0.63 23.48 -8.79
C ALA A 21 0.08 24.84 -8.88
N LEU A 22 1.41 24.87 -8.92
CA LEU A 22 2.18 26.12 -9.05
C LEU A 22 1.88 26.83 -10.38
N VAL A 23 1.81 26.09 -11.48
CA VAL A 23 1.45 26.64 -12.80
C VAL A 23 0.03 27.19 -12.80
N SER A 24 -0.93 26.46 -12.22
CA SER A 24 -2.31 26.90 -12.10
C SER A 24 -2.45 28.17 -11.25
N ILE A 25 -1.77 28.24 -10.10
CA ILE A 25 -1.78 29.43 -9.23
C ILE A 25 -1.23 30.64 -9.98
N ASN A 26 -0.10 30.50 -10.67
CA ASN A 26 0.48 31.58 -11.45
C ASN A 26 -0.46 32.06 -12.56
N ASN A 27 -1.14 31.13 -13.25
CA ASN A 27 -2.09 31.48 -14.31
C ASN A 27 -3.34 32.19 -13.78
N ILE A 28 -3.81 31.85 -12.57
CA ILE A 28 -4.91 32.59 -11.92
C ILE A 28 -4.51 34.06 -11.66
N PHE A 29 -3.28 34.29 -11.20
CA PHE A 29 -2.79 35.66 -11.01
C PHE A 29 -2.70 36.44 -12.33
N LYS A 30 -2.22 35.81 -13.42
CA LYS A 30 -2.17 36.42 -14.75
C LYS A 30 -3.57 36.71 -15.30
N MET A 31 -4.51 35.79 -15.15
CA MET A 31 -5.91 35.97 -15.56
C MET A 31 -6.55 37.18 -14.84
N ASN A 32 -6.29 37.36 -13.55
CA ASN A 32 -6.76 38.55 -12.82
C ASN A 32 -6.15 39.85 -13.35
N THR A 33 -4.88 39.84 -13.76
CA THR A 33 -4.23 40.99 -14.40
C THR A 33 -4.82 41.31 -15.77
N ILE A 34 -5.06 40.28 -16.58
CA ILE A 34 -5.72 40.38 -17.90
C ILE A 34 -7.12 40.97 -17.72
N SER A 35 -7.95 40.40 -16.83
CA SER A 35 -9.31 40.89 -16.59
C SER A 35 -9.36 42.36 -16.14
N LYS A 36 -8.39 42.81 -15.33
CA LYS A 36 -8.30 44.24 -14.94
C LYS A 36 -7.92 45.15 -16.11
N ALA A 37 -7.01 44.72 -16.98
CA ALA A 37 -6.62 45.49 -18.15
C ALA A 37 -7.76 45.52 -19.19
N GLU A 38 -8.48 44.41 -19.36
CA GLU A 38 -9.68 44.31 -20.20
C GLU A 38 -10.79 45.24 -19.70
N TYR A 39 -11.10 45.21 -18.40
CA TYR A 39 -12.07 46.13 -17.78
C TYR A 39 -11.66 47.60 -17.98
N SER A 40 -10.39 47.92 -17.78
CA SER A 40 -9.89 49.29 -18.01
C SER A 40 -10.10 49.70 -19.46
N LEU A 41 -9.83 48.82 -20.42
CA LEU A 41 -9.97 49.11 -21.85
C LEU A 41 -11.44 49.27 -22.28
N ILE A 42 -12.28 48.28 -21.98
CA ILE A 42 -13.65 48.14 -22.51
C ILE A 42 -14.66 48.95 -21.70
N ASP A 43 -14.55 48.93 -20.38
CA ASP A 43 -15.56 49.54 -19.48
C ASP A 43 -15.17 50.95 -19.01
N LEU A 44 -13.94 51.39 -19.26
CA LEU A 44 -13.47 52.70 -18.82
C LEU A 44 -12.91 53.58 -19.95
N ARG A 45 -11.87 53.13 -20.68
CA ARG A 45 -11.20 53.95 -21.72
C ARG A 45 -12.12 54.25 -22.89
N LEU A 46 -12.66 53.20 -23.51
CA LEU A 46 -13.49 53.34 -24.71
C LEU A 46 -14.77 54.16 -24.44
N PRO A 47 -15.54 53.91 -23.36
CA PRO A 47 -16.70 54.74 -23.01
C PRO A 47 -16.33 56.19 -22.70
N THR A 48 -15.17 56.44 -22.07
CA THR A 48 -14.68 57.81 -21.82
C THR A 48 -14.45 58.57 -23.14
N VAL A 49 -13.84 57.92 -24.14
CA VAL A 49 -13.63 58.53 -25.46
C VAL A 49 -14.97 58.76 -26.17
N MET A 50 -15.92 57.83 -26.06
CA MET A 50 -17.27 57.97 -26.64
C MET A 50 -18.04 59.14 -26.03
N ALA A 51 -18.03 59.28 -24.70
CA ALA A 51 -18.62 60.43 -24.02
C ALA A 51 -17.97 61.75 -24.49
N GLY A 52 -16.64 61.78 -24.65
CA GLY A 52 -15.94 62.94 -25.20
C GLY A 52 -16.34 63.29 -26.65
N MET A 53 -16.63 62.29 -27.49
CA MET A 53 -17.17 62.51 -28.84
C MET A 53 -18.59 63.06 -28.80
N GLN A 54 -19.46 62.50 -27.96
CA GLN A 54 -20.82 63.00 -27.75
C GLN A 54 -20.82 64.45 -27.25
N LEU A 55 -19.88 64.82 -26.38
CA LEU A 55 -19.68 66.20 -25.93
C LEU A 55 -19.29 67.13 -27.08
N THR A 56 -18.41 66.66 -27.98
CA THR A 56 -18.01 67.40 -29.19
C THR A 56 -19.21 67.65 -30.11
N ASP A 57 -20.01 66.61 -30.36
CA ASP A 57 -21.21 66.70 -31.19
C ASP A 57 -22.25 67.65 -30.58
N GLY A 58 -22.46 67.58 -29.27
CA GLY A 58 -23.33 68.50 -28.54
C GLY A 58 -22.88 69.96 -28.62
N ILE A 59 -21.56 70.23 -28.57
CA ILE A 59 -21.01 71.58 -28.79
C ILE A 59 -21.31 72.06 -30.21
N HIS A 60 -21.07 71.24 -31.22
CA HIS A 60 -21.35 71.61 -32.61
C HIS A 60 -22.84 71.85 -32.84
N LEU A 61 -23.70 71.00 -32.30
CA LEU A 61 -25.16 71.11 -32.40
C LEU A 61 -25.65 72.39 -31.69
N SER A 62 -25.15 72.68 -30.50
CA SER A 62 -25.52 73.91 -29.77
C SER A 62 -25.11 75.19 -30.52
N LEU A 63 -23.91 75.20 -31.12
CA LEU A 63 -23.43 76.32 -31.95
C LEU A 63 -24.21 76.45 -33.25
N SER A 64 -24.54 75.32 -33.90
CA SER A 64 -25.38 75.27 -35.10
C SER A 64 -26.76 75.86 -34.80
N GLY A 65 -27.43 75.37 -33.76
CA GLY A 65 -28.72 75.87 -33.30
C GLY A 65 -28.67 77.37 -32.98
N LEU A 66 -27.65 77.83 -32.24
CA LEU A 66 -27.50 79.26 -31.94
C LEU A 66 -27.31 80.12 -33.21
N ARG A 67 -26.48 79.68 -34.15
CA ARG A 67 -26.29 80.39 -35.44
C ARG A 67 -27.57 80.39 -36.27
N GLY A 68 -28.26 79.26 -36.35
CA GLY A 68 -29.55 79.14 -37.03
C GLY A 68 -30.59 80.09 -36.42
N TYR A 69 -30.66 80.16 -35.10
CA TYR A 69 -31.50 81.11 -34.38
C TYR A 69 -31.11 82.55 -34.72
N MET A 70 -29.84 82.92 -34.68
CA MET A 70 -29.38 84.29 -35.00
C MET A 70 -29.77 84.73 -36.42
N ILE A 71 -29.72 83.83 -37.40
CA ILE A 71 -29.99 84.15 -38.81
C ILE A 71 -31.50 84.15 -39.10
N LEU A 72 -32.23 83.16 -38.60
CA LEU A 72 -33.60 82.86 -39.03
C LEU A 72 -34.67 83.04 -37.94
N GLY A 73 -34.27 83.37 -36.70
CA GLY A 73 -35.16 83.44 -35.54
C GLY A 73 -36.11 84.64 -35.50
N LYS A 74 -36.16 85.47 -36.54
CA LYS A 74 -37.26 86.43 -36.73
C LYS A 74 -38.59 85.74 -37.07
N ASP A 75 -38.51 84.56 -37.69
CA ASP A 75 -39.66 83.69 -37.93
C ASP A 75 -39.91 82.84 -36.67
N PRO A 76 -41.07 82.94 -36.00
CA PRO A 76 -41.34 82.21 -34.76
C PRO A 76 -41.19 80.70 -34.87
N LEU A 77 -41.54 80.09 -36.00
CA LEU A 77 -41.42 78.64 -36.17
C LEU A 77 -39.95 78.20 -36.29
N LYS A 78 -39.14 78.99 -37.00
CA LYS A 78 -37.70 78.74 -37.12
C LYS A 78 -36.99 79.04 -35.81
N ALA A 79 -37.42 80.08 -35.09
CA ALA A 79 -36.92 80.42 -33.77
C ALA A 79 -37.02 79.22 -32.81
N GLU A 80 -38.23 78.67 -32.66
CA GLU A 80 -38.46 77.51 -31.80
C GLU A 80 -37.66 76.29 -32.25
N LYS A 81 -37.60 76.02 -33.55
CA LYS A 81 -36.78 74.92 -34.10
C LYS A 81 -35.31 75.02 -33.68
N PHE A 82 -34.68 76.16 -33.89
CA PHE A 82 -33.25 76.33 -33.61
C PHE A 82 -32.93 76.43 -32.12
N LYS A 83 -33.87 76.94 -31.30
CA LYS A 83 -33.79 76.86 -29.85
C LYS A 83 -33.85 75.41 -29.36
N ALA A 84 -34.76 74.61 -29.92
CA ALA A 84 -34.86 73.18 -29.61
C ALA A 84 -33.59 72.41 -30.03
N GLU A 85 -33.04 72.67 -31.23
CA GLU A 85 -31.77 72.08 -31.69
C GLU A 85 -30.62 72.43 -30.72
N ARG A 86 -30.55 73.69 -30.29
CA ARG A 86 -29.56 74.12 -29.29
C ARG A 86 -29.77 73.43 -27.95
N GLN A 87 -31.00 73.33 -27.46
CA GLN A 87 -31.33 72.67 -26.20
C GLN A 87 -30.99 71.17 -26.24
N GLN A 88 -31.20 70.52 -27.39
CA GLN A 88 -30.76 69.14 -27.63
C GLN A 88 -29.23 69.03 -27.54
N GLY A 89 -28.49 69.95 -28.15
CA GLY A 89 -27.03 70.02 -28.01
C GLY A 89 -26.59 70.14 -26.55
N TRP A 90 -27.27 70.98 -25.75
CA TRP A 90 -27.01 71.09 -24.31
C TRP A 90 -27.33 69.82 -23.54
N SER A 91 -28.42 69.12 -23.87
CA SER A 91 -28.74 67.83 -23.26
C SER A 91 -27.65 66.78 -23.53
N GLN A 92 -27.07 66.78 -24.74
CA GLN A 92 -25.96 65.88 -25.07
C GLN A 92 -24.68 66.23 -24.32
N ILE A 93 -24.37 67.53 -24.18
CA ILE A 93 -23.23 68.01 -23.40
C ILE A 93 -23.37 67.59 -21.94
N ASP A 94 -24.53 67.84 -21.33
CA ASP A 94 -24.77 67.53 -19.90
C ASP A 94 -24.65 66.03 -19.64
N GLN A 95 -25.30 65.21 -20.46
CA GLN A 95 -25.20 63.75 -20.35
C GLN A 95 -23.74 63.27 -20.47
N ALA A 96 -23.00 63.78 -21.46
CA ALA A 96 -21.61 63.39 -21.65
C ALA A 96 -20.72 63.80 -20.47
N ILE A 97 -20.96 64.97 -19.85
CA ILE A 97 -20.23 65.38 -18.64
C ILE A 97 -20.55 64.45 -17.48
N ASP A 98 -21.82 64.10 -17.26
CA ASP A 98 -22.23 63.22 -16.17
C ASP A 98 -21.61 61.82 -16.32
N GLU A 99 -21.58 61.28 -17.54
CA GLU A 99 -20.89 60.03 -17.87
C GLU A 99 -19.37 60.15 -17.62
N MET A 100 -18.73 61.21 -18.12
CA MET A 100 -17.30 61.44 -17.87
C MET A 100 -16.99 61.62 -16.37
N ASP A 101 -17.88 62.23 -15.60
CA ASP A 101 -17.72 62.39 -14.15
C ASP A 101 -17.84 61.04 -13.43
N ALA A 102 -18.78 60.19 -13.84
CA ALA A 102 -18.92 58.84 -13.34
C ALA A 102 -17.65 58.01 -13.63
N PHE A 103 -17.13 58.06 -14.86
CA PHE A 103 -15.88 57.38 -15.24
C PHE A 103 -14.65 57.95 -14.52
N SER A 104 -14.62 59.25 -14.25
CA SER A 104 -13.46 59.93 -13.65
C SER A 104 -13.06 59.37 -12.28
N LYS A 105 -14.00 58.76 -11.55
CA LYS A 105 -13.75 58.10 -10.25
C LYS A 105 -12.77 56.93 -10.36
N ASN A 106 -12.68 56.32 -11.54
CA ASN A 106 -11.83 55.16 -11.82
C ASN A 106 -10.67 55.49 -12.78
N TRP A 107 -10.51 56.75 -13.22
CA TRP A 107 -9.39 57.13 -14.07
C TRP A 107 -8.05 56.99 -13.35
N THR A 108 -7.08 56.40 -14.04
CA THR A 108 -5.75 56.15 -13.47
C THR A 108 -4.81 57.35 -13.60
N ASP A 109 -5.08 58.30 -14.50
CA ASP A 109 -4.26 59.49 -14.69
C ASP A 109 -4.92 60.72 -14.04
N PRO A 110 -4.37 61.28 -12.95
CA PRO A 110 -4.93 62.43 -12.27
C PRO A 110 -4.96 63.69 -13.15
N LYS A 111 -4.14 63.78 -14.21
CA LYS A 111 -4.20 64.89 -15.16
C LYS A 111 -5.54 64.93 -15.89
N ASN A 112 -6.10 63.78 -16.25
CA ASN A 112 -7.40 63.72 -16.93
C ASN A 112 -8.53 64.23 -16.03
N VAL A 113 -8.47 63.96 -14.72
CA VAL A 113 -9.45 64.48 -13.75
C VAL A 113 -9.35 66.01 -13.66
N LYS A 114 -8.13 66.55 -13.62
CA LYS A 114 -7.93 68.01 -13.66
C LYS A 114 -8.49 68.62 -14.94
N MET A 115 -8.21 68.02 -16.09
CA MET A 115 -8.72 68.47 -17.39
C MET A 115 -10.24 68.43 -17.48
N LEU A 116 -10.90 67.42 -16.91
CA LEU A 116 -12.37 67.37 -16.80
C LEU A 116 -12.91 68.55 -15.97
N ASN A 117 -12.26 68.88 -14.85
CA ASN A 117 -12.68 70.02 -14.02
C ASN A 117 -12.49 71.35 -14.75
N ASP A 118 -11.33 71.56 -15.40
CA ASP A 118 -11.07 72.75 -16.21
C ASP A 118 -12.10 72.87 -17.36
N MET A 119 -12.47 71.73 -17.97
CA MET A 119 -13.48 71.65 -19.01
C MET A 119 -14.88 72.03 -18.50
N LYS A 120 -15.29 71.54 -17.31
CA LYS A 120 -16.58 71.90 -16.69
C LYS A 120 -16.70 73.41 -16.46
N GLU A 121 -15.62 74.07 -16.03
CA GLU A 121 -15.59 75.53 -15.90
C GLU A 121 -15.80 76.23 -17.25
N GLN A 122 -15.11 75.77 -18.30
CA GLN A 122 -15.29 76.31 -19.65
C GLN A 122 -16.71 76.10 -20.17
N ILE A 123 -17.33 74.95 -19.89
CA ILE A 123 -18.70 74.62 -20.30
C ILE A 123 -19.72 75.54 -19.61
N ALA A 124 -19.57 75.80 -18.32
CA ALA A 124 -20.44 76.74 -17.60
C ALA A 124 -20.36 78.16 -18.20
N GLY A 125 -19.14 78.62 -18.49
CA GLY A 125 -18.93 79.90 -19.17
C GLY A 125 -19.45 79.92 -20.62
N PHE A 126 -19.35 78.79 -21.32
CA PHE A 126 -19.86 78.63 -22.69
C PHE A 126 -21.38 78.72 -22.72
N ARG A 127 -22.06 78.09 -21.76
CA ARG A 127 -23.53 78.17 -21.58
C ARG A 127 -23.99 79.60 -21.38
N THR A 128 -23.32 80.31 -20.48
CA THR A 128 -23.62 81.71 -20.18
C THR A 128 -23.43 82.59 -21.42
N ALA A 129 -22.30 82.47 -22.10
CA ALA A 129 -22.01 83.24 -23.32
C ALA A 129 -23.02 82.95 -24.44
N GLN A 130 -23.41 81.70 -24.60
CA GLN A 130 -24.43 81.30 -25.56
C GLN A 130 -25.79 81.94 -25.21
N GLN A 131 -26.18 81.97 -23.93
CA GLN A 131 -27.44 82.59 -23.50
C GLN A 131 -27.45 84.10 -23.78
N GLU A 132 -26.36 84.81 -23.47
CA GLU A 132 -26.23 86.24 -23.76
C GLU A 132 -26.40 86.57 -25.25
N VAL A 133 -25.86 85.71 -26.13
CA VAL A 133 -25.99 85.85 -27.59
C VAL A 133 -27.44 85.65 -28.03
N GLU A 134 -28.12 84.65 -27.49
CA GLU A 134 -29.53 84.37 -27.79
C GLU A 134 -30.43 85.54 -27.35
N ASP A 135 -30.25 86.01 -26.12
CA ASP A 135 -31.06 87.07 -25.50
C ASP A 135 -30.98 88.37 -26.29
N ILE A 136 -29.83 88.68 -26.92
CA ILE A 136 -29.66 89.91 -27.69
C ILE A 136 -30.04 89.77 -29.17
N ALA A 137 -29.90 88.60 -29.79
CA ALA A 137 -29.89 88.41 -31.26
C ALA A 137 -31.08 89.03 -32.02
N HIS A 138 -32.29 88.93 -31.49
CA HIS A 138 -33.50 89.48 -32.13
C HIS A 138 -34.07 90.71 -31.42
N THR A 139 -33.25 91.40 -30.63
CA THR A 139 -33.62 92.66 -29.98
C THR A 139 -33.12 93.85 -30.82
N PRO A 140 -33.76 95.04 -30.71
CA PRO A 140 -33.24 96.25 -31.33
C PRO A 140 -31.81 96.58 -30.89
N ARG A 141 -31.44 96.20 -29.66
CA ARG A 141 -30.11 96.44 -29.09
C ARG A 141 -28.99 95.68 -29.80
N ASN A 142 -29.30 94.61 -30.55
CA ASN A 142 -28.30 93.83 -31.30
C ASN A 142 -27.51 94.68 -32.30
N THR A 143 -28.17 95.68 -32.90
CA THR A 143 -27.58 96.59 -33.88
C THR A 143 -27.69 98.03 -33.34
N PRO A 144 -26.73 98.48 -32.51
CA PRO A 144 -26.81 99.77 -31.80
C PRO A 144 -27.11 100.97 -32.71
N ALA A 145 -26.51 100.99 -33.90
CA ALA A 145 -26.74 102.03 -34.89
C ALA A 145 -28.19 102.05 -35.40
N PHE A 146 -28.79 100.88 -35.65
CA PHE A 146 -30.18 100.77 -36.10
C PHE A 146 -31.16 101.05 -34.96
N ASN A 147 -30.82 100.68 -33.72
CA ASN A 147 -31.58 101.09 -32.54
C ASN A 147 -31.66 102.61 -32.44
N MET A 148 -30.51 103.31 -32.52
CA MET A 148 -30.44 104.77 -32.50
C MET A 148 -31.24 105.41 -33.66
N LEU A 149 -31.22 104.79 -34.84
CA LEU A 149 -32.06 105.23 -35.96
C LEU A 149 -33.54 105.20 -35.57
N LEU A 150 -34.02 104.11 -34.98
CA LEU A 150 -35.44 103.93 -34.64
C LEU A 150 -35.88 104.78 -33.46
N THR A 151 -35.08 104.86 -32.40
CA THR A 151 -35.47 105.49 -31.12
C THR A 151 -35.17 106.98 -31.09
N GLU A 152 -34.12 107.45 -31.78
CA GLU A 152 -33.65 108.84 -31.67
C GLU A 152 -33.79 109.61 -32.99
N ALA A 153 -33.28 109.05 -34.09
CA ALA A 153 -33.14 109.78 -35.35
C ALA A 153 -34.45 109.84 -36.17
N ALA A 154 -35.17 108.74 -36.30
CA ALA A 154 -36.40 108.66 -37.08
C ALA A 154 -37.54 109.55 -36.54
N PRO A 155 -37.79 109.64 -35.22
CA PRO A 155 -38.79 110.57 -34.68
C PRO A 155 -38.47 112.03 -34.99
N ARG A 156 -37.18 112.41 -34.93
CA ARG A 156 -36.72 113.77 -35.28
C ARG A 156 -36.84 114.04 -36.77
N ALA A 157 -36.42 113.08 -37.60
CA ALA A 157 -36.56 113.17 -39.05
C ALA A 157 -38.01 113.33 -39.50
N ALA A 158 -38.94 112.61 -38.86
CA ALA A 158 -40.38 112.77 -39.11
C ALA A 158 -40.87 114.18 -38.80
N LYS A 159 -40.47 114.76 -37.65
CA LYS A 159 -40.80 116.15 -37.29
C LYS A 159 -40.18 117.17 -38.24
N ILE A 160 -38.95 116.96 -38.70
CA ILE A 160 -38.29 117.82 -39.70
C ILE A 160 -39.07 117.80 -41.02
N LEU A 161 -39.42 116.61 -41.51
CA LEU A 161 -40.19 116.44 -42.76
C LEU A 161 -41.61 117.02 -42.65
N ALA A 162 -42.28 116.85 -41.52
CA ALA A 162 -43.60 117.43 -41.27
C ALA A 162 -43.54 118.96 -41.21
N ALA A 163 -42.54 119.52 -40.53
CA ALA A 163 -42.35 120.96 -40.41
C ALA A 163 -42.08 121.60 -41.78
N ILE A 164 -41.17 121.05 -42.58
CA ILE A 164 -40.89 121.62 -43.90
C ILE A 164 -42.05 121.45 -44.89
N THR A 165 -42.76 120.32 -44.82
CA THR A 165 -43.99 120.11 -45.59
C THR A 165 -45.06 121.15 -45.21
N THR A 166 -45.25 121.42 -43.92
CA THR A 166 -46.17 122.47 -43.46
C THR A 166 -45.82 123.85 -44.01
N ILE A 167 -44.52 124.19 -44.10
CA ILE A 167 -44.08 125.48 -44.66
C ILE A 167 -44.38 125.53 -46.16
N ILE A 168 -44.11 124.44 -46.88
CA ILE A 168 -44.37 124.31 -48.32
C ILE A 168 -45.87 124.38 -48.63
N ASP A 169 -46.70 123.67 -47.88
CA ASP A 169 -48.15 123.62 -48.11
C ASP A 169 -48.77 125.01 -47.91
N GLU A 170 -48.28 125.79 -46.96
CA GLU A 170 -48.74 127.17 -46.74
C GLU A 170 -48.45 128.09 -47.94
N GLU A 171 -47.40 127.83 -48.73
CA GLU A 171 -47.10 128.62 -49.93
C GLU A 171 -48.23 128.55 -50.98
N SER A 172 -49.04 127.48 -50.98
CA SER A 172 -50.15 127.32 -51.93
C SER A 172 -51.25 128.38 -51.78
N GLY A 173 -51.40 128.93 -50.57
CA GLY A 173 -52.41 129.96 -50.26
C GLY A 173 -51.91 131.40 -50.39
N LEU A 174 -50.67 131.60 -50.83
CA LEU A 174 -49.98 132.89 -50.80
C LEU A 174 -49.63 133.38 -52.21
N SER A 175 -49.50 134.70 -52.39
CA SER A 175 -49.26 135.30 -53.70
C SER A 175 -47.89 134.89 -54.28
N ALA A 176 -47.89 134.49 -55.55
CA ALA A 176 -46.72 133.91 -56.22
C ALA A 176 -45.69 134.96 -56.70
N THR A 177 -45.07 135.71 -55.78
CA THR A 177 -43.99 136.66 -56.09
C THR A 177 -42.69 135.94 -56.49
N VAL A 178 -41.73 136.67 -57.06
CA VAL A 178 -40.43 136.11 -57.46
C VAL A 178 -39.68 135.55 -56.25
N GLU A 179 -39.71 136.27 -55.13
CA GLU A 179 -39.07 135.89 -53.87
C GLU A 179 -39.71 134.63 -53.29
N ARG A 180 -41.04 134.52 -53.35
CA ARG A 180 -41.80 133.34 -52.86
C ARG A 180 -41.60 132.11 -53.74
N LYS A 181 -41.55 132.27 -55.07
CA LYS A 181 -41.17 131.17 -55.97
C LYS A 181 -39.76 130.64 -55.68
N ASN A 182 -38.82 131.55 -55.42
CA ASN A 182 -37.46 131.17 -55.01
C ASN A 182 -37.44 130.48 -53.63
N LEU A 183 -38.21 130.97 -52.66
CA LEU A 183 -38.37 130.33 -51.35
C LEU A 183 -38.93 128.91 -51.48
N LEU A 184 -40.00 128.73 -52.26
CA LEU A 184 -40.61 127.42 -52.51
C LEU A 184 -39.60 126.43 -53.12
N LYS A 185 -38.80 126.87 -54.10
CA LYS A 185 -37.71 126.06 -54.65
C LYS A 185 -36.68 125.65 -53.59
N LEU A 186 -36.25 126.59 -52.75
CA LEU A 186 -35.29 126.31 -51.67
C LEU A 186 -35.85 125.32 -50.64
N LEU A 187 -37.13 125.45 -50.29
CA LEU A 187 -37.83 124.53 -49.38
C LEU A 187 -37.98 123.13 -49.98
N ALA A 188 -38.36 123.04 -51.27
CA ALA A 188 -38.45 121.78 -51.99
C ALA A 188 -37.09 121.06 -52.08
N ASP A 189 -36.02 121.79 -52.43
CA ASP A 189 -34.65 121.27 -52.45
C ASP A 189 -34.20 120.81 -51.06
N SER A 190 -34.54 121.57 -50.01
CA SER A 190 -34.22 121.20 -48.63
C SER A 190 -34.97 119.92 -48.22
N ARG A 191 -36.27 119.83 -48.49
CA ARG A 191 -37.07 118.62 -48.22
C ARG A 191 -36.54 117.41 -48.98
N GLY A 192 -36.24 117.55 -50.27
CA GLY A 192 -35.73 116.49 -51.12
C GLY A 192 -34.35 116.00 -50.70
N SER A 193 -33.40 116.92 -50.48
CA SER A 193 -32.05 116.58 -50.00
C SER A 193 -32.08 115.86 -48.64
N PHE A 194 -32.92 116.31 -47.69
CA PHE A 194 -33.08 115.66 -46.40
C PHE A 194 -33.69 114.25 -46.52
N ALA A 195 -34.75 114.08 -47.34
CA ALA A 195 -35.39 112.78 -47.55
C ALA A 195 -34.43 111.76 -48.19
N VAL A 196 -33.68 112.17 -49.21
CA VAL A 196 -32.65 111.31 -49.83
C VAL A 196 -31.53 111.00 -48.84
N GLY A 197 -31.09 111.98 -48.04
CA GLY A 197 -30.13 111.75 -46.97
C GLY A 197 -30.61 110.69 -45.97
N LEU A 198 -31.85 110.79 -45.50
CA LEU A 198 -32.44 109.82 -44.57
C LEU A 198 -32.50 108.40 -45.16
N ALA A 199 -32.86 108.27 -46.44
CA ALA A 199 -32.86 106.99 -47.14
C ALA A 199 -31.46 106.38 -47.21
N ASN A 200 -30.43 107.21 -47.43
CA ASN A 200 -29.04 106.77 -47.48
C ASN A 200 -28.48 106.39 -46.10
N ILE A 201 -28.92 107.04 -45.01
CA ILE A 201 -28.61 106.56 -43.65
C ILE A 201 -29.14 105.13 -43.49
N ARG A 202 -30.41 104.88 -43.83
CA ARG A 202 -31.01 103.53 -43.73
C ARG A 202 -30.26 102.51 -44.58
N ALA A 203 -29.93 102.87 -45.81
CA ALA A 203 -29.19 102.01 -46.72
C ALA A 203 -27.82 101.63 -46.15
N TYR A 204 -27.04 102.62 -45.67
CA TYR A 204 -25.76 102.37 -45.01
C TYR A 204 -25.89 101.47 -43.78
N LEU A 205 -26.88 101.72 -42.91
CA LEU A 205 -27.04 100.92 -41.70
C LEU A 205 -27.40 99.46 -41.99
N LEU A 206 -28.13 99.20 -43.07
CA LEU A 206 -28.48 97.84 -43.51
C LEU A 206 -27.31 97.14 -44.22
N SER A 207 -26.66 97.80 -45.18
CA SER A 207 -25.63 97.17 -46.03
C SER A 207 -24.22 97.27 -45.46
N GLY A 208 -23.90 98.35 -44.75
CA GLY A 208 -22.52 98.73 -44.39
C GLY A 208 -21.73 99.36 -45.54
N ASP A 209 -22.33 99.56 -46.72
CA ASP A 209 -21.67 100.08 -47.92
C ASP A 209 -21.46 101.59 -47.83
N THR A 210 -20.20 102.02 -47.74
CA THR A 210 -19.79 103.41 -47.54
C THR A 210 -20.31 104.37 -48.61
N GLN A 211 -20.64 103.90 -49.81
CA GLN A 211 -21.24 104.74 -50.86
C GLN A 211 -22.51 105.45 -50.37
N PHE A 212 -23.32 104.80 -49.53
CA PHE A 212 -24.52 105.41 -48.96
C PHE A 212 -24.18 106.45 -47.90
N ALA A 213 -23.14 106.22 -47.08
CA ALA A 213 -22.67 107.21 -46.12
C ALA A 213 -22.13 108.47 -46.83
N ASP A 214 -21.38 108.29 -47.91
CA ASP A 214 -20.85 109.39 -48.73
C ASP A 214 -21.98 110.16 -49.43
N THR A 215 -22.96 109.45 -49.97
CA THR A 215 -24.16 110.06 -50.58
C THR A 215 -24.97 110.85 -49.55
N PHE A 216 -25.10 110.34 -48.31
CA PHE A 216 -25.69 111.11 -47.22
C PHE A 216 -24.93 112.40 -46.96
N ARG A 217 -23.59 112.36 -46.85
CA ARG A 217 -22.77 113.56 -46.58
C ARG A 217 -22.99 114.62 -47.67
N ALA A 218 -22.94 114.25 -48.93
CA ALA A 218 -23.20 115.17 -50.05
C ALA A 218 -24.62 115.77 -50.01
N LYS A 219 -25.64 114.97 -49.68
CA LYS A 219 -27.02 115.47 -49.54
C LYS A 219 -27.20 116.34 -48.29
N TRP A 220 -26.47 116.05 -47.22
CA TRP A 220 -26.48 116.85 -46.00
C TRP A 220 -25.84 118.22 -46.22
N GLU A 221 -24.71 118.29 -46.94
CA GLU A 221 -24.08 119.56 -47.35
C GLU A 221 -25.01 120.41 -48.21
N MET A 222 -25.68 119.80 -49.19
CA MET A 222 -26.70 120.47 -49.98
C MET A 222 -27.85 120.97 -49.07
N ASN A 223 -28.32 120.14 -48.15
CA ASN A 223 -29.38 120.51 -47.21
C ASN A 223 -28.96 121.68 -46.31
N GLU A 224 -27.71 121.70 -45.83
CA GLU A 224 -27.13 122.77 -45.02
C GLU A 224 -27.07 124.10 -45.79
N ALA A 225 -26.65 124.07 -47.06
CA ALA A 225 -26.67 125.24 -47.92
C ALA A 225 -28.09 125.79 -48.11
N ARG A 226 -29.08 124.92 -48.31
CA ARG A 226 -30.50 125.31 -48.43
C ARG A 226 -31.05 125.84 -47.12
N PHE A 227 -30.70 125.23 -45.99
CA PHE A 227 -31.07 125.71 -44.67
C PHE A 227 -30.58 127.14 -44.41
N LYS A 228 -29.30 127.44 -44.73
CA LYS A 228 -28.73 128.79 -44.62
C LYS A 228 -29.43 129.77 -45.56
N ALA A 229 -29.73 129.39 -46.79
CA ALA A 229 -30.42 130.23 -47.76
C ALA A 229 -31.85 130.57 -47.29
N VAL A 230 -32.65 129.57 -46.88
CA VAL A 230 -34.00 129.78 -46.34
C VAL A 230 -33.98 130.63 -45.07
N SER A 231 -32.97 130.46 -44.20
CA SER A 231 -32.82 131.27 -42.99
C SER A 231 -32.70 132.77 -43.30
N ARG A 232 -32.00 133.15 -44.37
CA ARG A 232 -31.82 134.56 -44.79
C ARG A 232 -33.11 135.19 -45.30
N VAL A 233 -34.01 134.40 -45.88
CA VAL A 233 -35.30 134.86 -46.42
C VAL A 233 -36.48 134.51 -45.49
N SER A 234 -36.20 134.11 -44.25
CA SER A 234 -37.23 133.70 -43.29
C SER A 234 -38.19 134.83 -42.88
N GLY A 235 -37.85 136.10 -43.17
CA GLY A 235 -38.76 137.23 -43.03
C GLY A 235 -39.98 137.20 -43.96
N LEU A 236 -39.96 136.35 -45.01
CA LEU A 236 -41.10 136.13 -45.90
C LEU A 236 -42.18 135.21 -45.31
N PHE A 237 -41.88 134.54 -44.19
CA PHE A 237 -42.77 133.56 -43.58
C PHE A 237 -44.00 134.19 -42.94
N SER A 238 -45.16 133.56 -43.16
CA SER A 238 -46.35 133.79 -42.33
C SER A 238 -46.08 133.37 -40.88
N ALA A 239 -46.93 133.79 -39.95
CA ALA A 239 -46.82 133.38 -38.54
C ALA A 239 -46.83 131.84 -38.37
N LYS A 240 -47.59 131.13 -39.20
CA LYS A 240 -47.65 129.66 -39.21
C LYS A 240 -46.36 129.05 -39.75
N GLN A 241 -45.84 129.59 -40.85
CA GLN A 241 -44.55 129.16 -41.41
C GLN A 241 -43.39 129.40 -40.44
N ALA A 242 -43.38 130.53 -39.74
CA ALA A 242 -42.35 130.85 -38.75
C ALA A 242 -42.33 129.85 -37.56
N ARG A 243 -43.51 129.43 -37.07
CA ARG A 243 -43.62 128.38 -36.03
C ARG A 243 -43.10 127.03 -36.52
N ALA A 244 -43.49 126.63 -37.73
CA ALA A 244 -43.00 125.41 -38.37
C ALA A 244 -41.47 125.49 -38.60
N TRP A 245 -40.95 126.63 -39.01
CA TRP A 245 -39.52 126.86 -39.21
C TRP A 245 -38.71 126.77 -37.90
N ASN A 246 -39.23 127.27 -36.79
CA ASN A 246 -38.60 127.07 -35.47
C ASN A 246 -38.55 125.59 -35.07
N THR A 247 -39.61 124.84 -35.35
CA THR A 247 -39.63 123.38 -35.14
C THR A 247 -38.58 122.70 -36.03
N TYR A 248 -38.52 123.06 -37.31
CA TYR A 248 -37.53 122.56 -38.26
C TYR A 248 -36.10 122.82 -37.77
N LYS A 249 -35.77 124.06 -37.38
CA LYS A 249 -34.46 124.45 -36.86
C LYS A 249 -34.05 123.60 -35.65
N THR A 250 -34.93 123.50 -34.67
CA THR A 250 -34.65 122.81 -33.40
C THR A 250 -34.43 121.33 -33.64
N GLN A 251 -35.34 120.67 -34.35
CA GLN A 251 -35.25 119.23 -34.63
C GLN A 251 -34.06 118.90 -35.53
N ARG A 252 -33.73 119.78 -36.49
CA ARG A 252 -32.55 119.62 -37.34
C ARG A 252 -31.25 119.72 -36.55
N ALA A 253 -31.15 120.66 -35.60
CA ALA A 253 -29.98 120.79 -34.74
C ALA A 253 -29.77 119.54 -33.87
N GLU A 254 -30.85 118.98 -33.31
CA GLU A 254 -30.78 117.72 -32.55
C GLU A 254 -30.48 116.50 -33.43
N PHE A 255 -30.93 116.50 -34.69
CA PHE A 255 -30.69 115.41 -35.63
C PHE A 255 -29.25 115.41 -36.16
N ALA A 256 -28.66 116.59 -36.40
CA ALA A 256 -27.35 116.74 -37.02
C ALA A 256 -26.21 115.85 -36.46
N PRO A 257 -26.06 115.66 -35.13
CA PRO A 257 -24.99 114.82 -34.58
C PRO A 257 -25.28 113.31 -34.64
N LEU A 258 -26.50 112.88 -34.96
CA LEU A 258 -26.87 111.45 -34.91
C LEU A 258 -26.31 110.63 -36.08
N PRO A 259 -26.36 111.08 -37.36
CA PRO A 259 -25.84 110.28 -38.48
C PRO A 259 -24.35 109.90 -38.35
N PRO A 260 -23.42 110.81 -37.99
CA PRO A 260 -22.03 110.43 -37.77
C PRO A 260 -21.85 109.34 -36.69
N LYS A 261 -22.56 109.45 -35.57
CA LYS A 261 -22.53 108.43 -34.49
C LYS A 261 -23.08 107.09 -34.97
N MET A 262 -24.19 107.10 -35.71
CA MET A 262 -24.75 105.87 -36.28
C MET A 262 -23.77 105.22 -37.28
N PHE A 263 -23.03 106.02 -38.05
CA PHE A 263 -22.04 105.49 -38.98
C PHE A 263 -20.84 104.87 -38.28
N GLU A 264 -20.34 105.51 -37.23
CA GLU A 264 -19.29 104.97 -36.37
C GLU A 264 -19.71 103.64 -35.72
N LEU A 265 -20.89 103.60 -35.11
CA LEU A 265 -21.45 102.38 -34.51
C LEU A 265 -21.61 101.24 -35.53
N ARG A 266 -22.01 101.55 -36.77
CA ARG A 266 -22.17 100.54 -37.82
C ARG A 266 -20.82 100.07 -38.40
N GLY A 267 -19.81 100.93 -38.39
CA GLY A 267 -18.45 100.63 -38.84
C GLY A 267 -17.59 99.90 -37.81
N ALA A 268 -18.01 99.87 -36.54
CA ALA A 268 -17.31 99.19 -35.46
C ALA A 268 -17.33 97.65 -35.62
N LYS A 269 -16.35 96.95 -35.02
CA LYS A 269 -16.25 95.47 -35.07
C LYS A 269 -17.46 94.78 -34.43
N ASP A 270 -18.08 95.43 -33.46
CA ASP A 270 -19.22 94.99 -32.67
C ASP A 270 -20.56 95.57 -33.16
N TRP A 271 -20.62 96.04 -34.42
CA TRP A 271 -21.84 96.58 -35.05
C TRP A 271 -23.05 95.63 -34.95
N ASN A 272 -22.78 94.32 -34.86
CA ASN A 272 -23.73 93.27 -34.54
C ASN A 272 -23.23 92.55 -33.28
N LEU A 273 -23.85 92.85 -32.14
CA LEU A 273 -23.40 92.37 -30.83
C LEU A 273 -23.50 90.85 -30.70
N ALA A 274 -24.56 90.23 -31.23
CA ALA A 274 -24.72 88.78 -31.20
C ALA A 274 -23.60 88.06 -31.95
N ASN A 275 -23.27 88.50 -33.17
CA ASN A 275 -22.15 87.95 -33.94
C ASN A 275 -20.80 88.19 -33.25
N TYR A 276 -20.62 89.39 -32.69
CA TYR A 276 -19.39 89.74 -31.98
C TYR A 276 -19.20 88.89 -30.72
N TRP A 277 -20.24 88.74 -29.88
CA TRP A 277 -20.20 87.89 -28.68
C TRP A 277 -20.09 86.40 -29.01
N LEU A 278 -20.72 85.94 -30.09
CA LEU A 278 -20.51 84.57 -30.57
C LEU A 278 -19.01 84.33 -30.88
N GLY A 279 -18.36 85.26 -31.58
CA GLY A 279 -16.95 85.15 -31.96
C GLY A 279 -15.95 85.40 -30.82
N THR A 280 -16.29 86.21 -29.83
CA THR A 280 -15.35 86.66 -28.78
C THR A 280 -15.60 86.01 -27.41
N LYS A 281 -16.80 85.52 -27.14
CA LYS A 281 -17.15 84.86 -25.86
C LYS A 281 -17.43 83.37 -26.04
N ALA A 282 -18.37 83.01 -26.92
CA ALA A 282 -18.83 81.62 -27.02
C ALA A 282 -17.85 80.72 -27.80
N ALA A 283 -17.41 81.14 -29.00
CA ALA A 283 -16.53 80.35 -29.85
C ALA A 283 -15.15 80.07 -29.22
N PRO A 284 -14.47 81.01 -28.53
CA PRO A 284 -13.21 80.71 -27.86
C PRO A 284 -13.35 79.68 -26.75
N ARG A 285 -14.45 79.70 -25.99
CA ARG A 285 -14.74 78.71 -24.95
C ARG A 285 -15.01 77.33 -25.55
N ALA A 286 -15.80 77.25 -26.63
CA ALA A 286 -15.97 76.01 -27.38
C ALA A 286 -14.61 75.46 -27.87
N GLY A 287 -13.74 76.33 -28.41
CA GLY A 287 -12.39 75.96 -28.83
C GLY A 287 -11.51 75.45 -27.68
N ALA A 288 -11.60 76.07 -26.50
CA ALA A 288 -10.90 75.59 -25.30
C ALA A 288 -11.38 74.20 -24.86
N ILE A 289 -12.70 73.98 -24.85
CA ILE A 289 -13.30 72.67 -24.53
C ILE A 289 -12.83 71.61 -25.53
N MET A 290 -12.90 71.89 -26.84
CA MET A 290 -12.44 70.97 -27.88
C MET A 290 -10.93 70.69 -27.78
N GLY A 291 -10.12 71.68 -27.39
CA GLY A 291 -8.70 71.51 -27.11
C GLY A 291 -8.42 70.58 -25.94
N ILE A 292 -9.20 70.70 -24.85
CA ILE A 292 -9.13 69.80 -23.70
C ILE A 292 -9.56 68.38 -24.10
N LEU A 293 -10.69 68.22 -24.79
CA LEU A 293 -11.17 66.93 -25.28
C LEU A 293 -10.15 66.23 -26.19
N LYS A 294 -9.47 66.99 -27.06
CA LYS A 294 -8.41 66.45 -27.91
C LYS A 294 -7.25 65.88 -27.07
N GLN A 295 -6.75 66.64 -26.11
CA GLN A 295 -5.67 66.19 -25.22
C GLN A 295 -6.11 65.00 -24.34
N MET A 296 -7.35 65.01 -23.85
CA MET A 296 -7.90 63.87 -23.10
C MET A 296 -7.99 62.64 -23.99
N ARG A 297 -8.44 62.77 -25.24
CA ARG A 297 -8.47 61.65 -26.21
C ARG A 297 -7.06 61.11 -26.48
N GLU A 298 -6.07 61.98 -26.65
CA GLU A 298 -4.66 61.57 -26.80
C GLU A 298 -4.17 60.80 -25.56
N SER A 299 -4.46 61.28 -24.35
CA SER A 299 -4.14 60.57 -23.09
C SER A 299 -4.85 59.21 -22.99
N GLN A 300 -6.16 59.16 -23.29
CA GLN A 300 -6.93 57.91 -23.23
C GLN A 300 -6.45 56.89 -24.28
N ASN A 301 -6.05 57.33 -25.47
CA ASN A 301 -5.45 56.46 -26.48
C ASN A 301 -4.11 55.89 -26.00
N ALA A 302 -3.22 56.73 -25.44
CA ALA A 302 -1.95 56.26 -24.91
C ALA A 302 -2.13 55.25 -23.76
N LEU A 303 -3.09 55.50 -22.87
CA LEU A 303 -3.43 54.57 -21.79
C LEU A 303 -4.04 53.27 -22.33
N ALA A 304 -4.89 53.35 -23.35
CA ALA A 304 -5.46 52.17 -24.00
C ALA A 304 -4.38 51.32 -24.71
N ASP A 305 -3.38 51.94 -25.32
CA ASP A 305 -2.26 51.23 -25.94
C ASP A 305 -1.38 50.56 -24.88
N MET A 306 -1.16 51.20 -23.72
CA MET A 306 -0.49 50.56 -22.57
C MET A 306 -1.29 49.37 -22.02
N ASP A 307 -2.63 49.50 -21.92
CA ASP A 307 -3.51 48.42 -21.47
C ASP A 307 -3.50 47.24 -22.47
N ARG A 308 -3.46 47.53 -23.78
CA ARG A 308 -3.30 46.51 -24.86
C ARG A 308 -1.96 45.80 -24.80
N GLU A 309 -0.86 46.54 -24.71
CA GLU A 309 0.48 45.96 -24.61
C GLU A 309 0.58 45.05 -23.37
N LYS A 310 -0.03 45.47 -22.25
CA LYS A 310 -0.12 44.65 -21.04
C LYS A 310 -0.96 43.38 -21.25
N LEU A 311 -2.11 43.48 -21.92
CA LEU A 311 -2.93 42.31 -22.27
C LEU A 311 -2.16 41.31 -23.13
N GLU A 312 -1.49 41.79 -24.18
CA GLU A 312 -0.69 40.94 -25.08
C GLU A 312 0.46 40.27 -24.33
N ASN A 313 1.25 41.03 -23.57
CA ASN A 313 2.38 40.51 -22.81
C ASN A 313 1.95 39.48 -21.75
N GLU A 314 0.89 39.76 -20.99
CA GLU A 314 0.38 38.82 -19.98
C GLU A 314 -0.23 37.57 -20.62
N THR A 315 -0.90 37.69 -21.76
CA THR A 315 -1.46 36.55 -22.50
C THR A 315 -0.35 35.65 -23.03
N VAL A 316 0.65 36.21 -23.73
CA VAL A 316 1.82 35.45 -24.23
C VAL A 316 2.59 34.81 -23.07
N SER A 317 2.78 35.54 -21.97
CA SER A 317 3.43 35.03 -20.77
C SER A 317 2.63 33.90 -20.12
N MET A 318 1.30 33.99 -20.09
CA MET A 318 0.41 32.94 -19.59
C MET A 318 0.48 31.68 -20.47
N GLU A 319 0.38 31.82 -21.79
CA GLU A 319 0.52 30.73 -22.75
C GLU A 319 1.88 30.03 -22.61
N THR A 320 2.97 30.81 -22.58
CA THR A 320 4.33 30.27 -22.44
C THR A 320 4.50 29.50 -21.13
N THR A 321 3.98 30.02 -20.02
CA THR A 321 4.06 29.33 -18.72
C THR A 321 3.22 28.06 -18.71
N MET A 322 2.07 28.06 -19.38
CA MET A 322 1.20 26.88 -19.46
C MET A 322 1.83 25.78 -20.32
N VAL A 323 2.40 26.12 -21.48
CA VAL A 323 3.10 25.17 -22.35
C VAL A 323 4.33 24.61 -21.65
N LEU A 324 5.19 25.46 -21.08
CA LEU A 324 6.41 25.01 -20.39
C LEU A 324 6.08 24.18 -19.15
N GLY A 325 5.10 24.61 -18.36
CA GLY A 325 4.60 23.86 -17.21
C GLY A 325 4.05 22.47 -17.57
N THR A 326 3.32 22.38 -18.69
CA THR A 326 2.81 21.10 -19.21
C THR A 326 3.94 20.19 -19.67
N LEU A 327 4.94 20.72 -20.39
CA LEU A 327 6.11 19.96 -20.84
C LEU A 327 6.93 19.45 -19.66
N ILE A 328 7.12 20.26 -18.61
CA ILE A 328 7.82 19.85 -17.38
C ILE A 328 7.01 18.75 -16.67
N ALA A 329 5.70 18.92 -16.50
CA ALA A 329 4.85 17.91 -15.87
C ALA A 329 4.84 16.58 -16.64
N LEU A 330 4.78 16.64 -17.97
CA LEU A 330 4.92 15.46 -18.84
C LEU A 330 6.30 14.81 -18.72
N GLY A 331 7.38 15.60 -18.73
CA GLY A 331 8.74 15.10 -18.58
C GLY A 331 8.95 14.39 -17.24
N ILE A 332 8.49 14.99 -16.14
CA ILE A 332 8.52 14.37 -14.82
C ILE A 332 7.65 13.11 -14.79
N GLY A 333 6.44 13.18 -15.36
CA GLY A 333 5.52 12.04 -15.42
C GLY A 333 6.09 10.84 -16.17
N VAL A 334 6.70 11.05 -17.34
CA VAL A 334 7.38 10.01 -18.12
C VAL A 334 8.58 9.46 -17.36
N PHE A 335 9.41 10.34 -16.78
CA PHE A 335 10.56 9.92 -15.99
C PHE A 335 10.15 9.05 -14.80
N VAL A 336 9.18 9.51 -14.00
CA VAL A 336 8.60 8.77 -12.87
C VAL A 336 8.02 7.45 -13.31
N SER A 337 7.24 7.44 -14.41
CA SER A 337 6.62 6.22 -14.95
C SER A 337 7.66 5.18 -15.32
N ILE A 338 8.71 5.56 -16.07
CA ILE A 338 9.81 4.67 -16.44
C ILE A 338 10.56 4.19 -15.20
N PHE A 339 10.86 5.10 -14.26
CA PHE A 339 11.62 4.79 -13.05
C PHE A 339 10.88 3.79 -12.15
N ILE A 340 9.60 4.03 -11.86
CA ILE A 340 8.77 3.15 -11.04
C ILE A 340 8.50 1.82 -11.76
N SER A 341 8.19 1.87 -13.07
CA SER A 341 7.96 0.66 -13.87
C SER A 341 9.17 -0.26 -13.85
N ARG A 342 10.39 0.28 -14.01
CA ARG A 342 11.63 -0.50 -13.88
C ARG A 342 11.88 -0.98 -12.45
N MET A 343 11.65 -0.13 -11.45
CA MET A 343 11.87 -0.46 -10.04
C MET A 343 10.98 -1.63 -9.57
N ILE A 344 9.73 -1.71 -10.04
CA ILE A 344 8.78 -2.75 -9.62
C ILE A 344 8.85 -3.97 -10.55
N SER A 345 8.81 -3.76 -11.87
CA SER A 345 8.61 -4.87 -12.82
C SER A 345 9.84 -5.76 -12.96
N VAL A 346 11.05 -5.24 -12.77
CA VAL A 346 12.27 -6.05 -12.90
C VAL A 346 12.43 -7.03 -11.74
N PRO A 347 12.43 -6.62 -10.45
CA PRO A 347 12.53 -7.57 -9.34
C PRO A 347 11.34 -8.54 -9.29
N LEU A 348 10.13 -8.09 -9.63
CA LEU A 348 8.97 -8.96 -9.66
C LEU A 348 9.12 -10.09 -10.70
N LYS A 349 9.71 -9.82 -11.88
CA LYS A 349 10.01 -10.85 -12.88
C LYS A 349 11.02 -11.88 -12.37
N GLU A 350 12.04 -11.45 -11.63
CA GLU A 350 13.04 -12.36 -11.02
C GLU A 350 12.39 -13.27 -9.98
N VAL A 351 11.54 -12.71 -9.10
CA VAL A 351 10.75 -13.47 -8.12
C VAL A 351 9.86 -14.52 -8.80
N VAL A 352 9.11 -14.12 -9.83
CA VAL A 352 8.23 -15.04 -10.58
C VAL A 352 9.03 -16.15 -11.26
N ALA A 353 10.20 -15.85 -11.83
CA ALA A 353 11.07 -16.84 -12.44
C ALA A 353 11.58 -17.85 -11.40
N ARG A 354 12.01 -17.40 -10.22
CA ARG A 354 12.45 -18.30 -9.14
C ARG A 354 11.31 -19.17 -8.61
N ALA A 355 10.13 -18.60 -8.40
CA ALA A 355 8.95 -19.37 -7.99
C ALA A 355 8.60 -20.47 -8.99
N ARG A 356 8.70 -20.20 -10.31
CA ARG A 356 8.52 -21.22 -11.35
C ARG A 356 9.59 -22.31 -11.30
N ALA A 357 10.85 -21.97 -11.04
CA ALA A 357 11.94 -22.94 -10.90
C ALA A 357 11.69 -23.89 -9.70
N ILE A 358 11.31 -23.34 -8.55
CA ILE A 358 10.93 -24.12 -7.36
C ILE A 358 9.74 -25.03 -7.68
N ALA A 359 8.70 -24.51 -8.35
CA ALA A 359 7.54 -25.30 -8.74
C ALA A 359 7.87 -26.44 -9.72
N SER A 360 8.92 -26.31 -10.53
CA SER A 360 9.43 -27.37 -11.41
C SER A 360 10.36 -28.38 -10.72
N GLY A 361 10.61 -28.22 -9.41
CA GLY A 361 11.46 -29.11 -8.62
C GLY A 361 12.94 -28.72 -8.58
N ASP A 362 13.34 -27.59 -9.18
CA ASP A 362 14.70 -27.06 -9.07
C ASP A 362 14.85 -26.20 -7.81
N LEU A 363 15.34 -26.83 -6.74
CA LEU A 363 15.64 -26.18 -5.46
C LEU A 363 17.09 -25.66 -5.38
N ASN A 364 17.95 -26.02 -6.34
CA ASN A 364 19.40 -25.74 -6.30
C ASN A 364 19.80 -24.40 -6.92
N GLY A 365 18.90 -23.73 -7.65
CA GLY A 365 19.25 -22.42 -8.21
C GLY A 365 19.59 -21.35 -7.14
N ALA A 366 20.29 -20.30 -7.56
CA ALA A 366 20.76 -19.25 -6.66
C ALA A 366 19.62 -18.49 -5.94
N ALA A 367 19.85 -18.12 -4.69
CA ALA A 367 18.94 -17.30 -3.91
C ALA A 367 18.68 -15.93 -4.58
N LEU A 368 17.43 -15.45 -4.49
CA LEU A 368 17.06 -14.11 -4.98
C LEU A 368 17.86 -13.04 -4.24
N LYS A 369 18.37 -12.05 -4.98
CA LYS A 369 19.11 -10.93 -4.39
C LYS A 369 18.14 -9.99 -3.66
N THR A 370 18.25 -9.94 -2.34
CA THR A 370 17.45 -9.03 -1.50
C THR A 370 18.07 -7.64 -1.49
N LYS A 371 17.79 -6.84 -2.52
CA LYS A 371 18.20 -5.43 -2.57
C LYS A 371 17.02 -4.51 -2.22
N GLY A 372 17.15 -3.74 -1.16
CA GLY A 372 16.16 -2.74 -0.73
C GLY A 372 15.57 -3.02 0.64
N ASN A 373 14.67 -2.14 1.08
CA ASN A 373 13.92 -2.21 2.34
C ASN A 373 12.42 -1.97 2.08
N ASP A 374 11.90 -2.55 0.99
CA ASP A 374 10.51 -2.43 0.55
C ASP A 374 9.85 -3.82 0.39
N GLU A 375 8.58 -3.81 0.01
CA GLU A 375 7.74 -5.01 -0.06
C GLU A 375 8.29 -6.09 -1.02
N LEU A 376 9.05 -5.70 -2.04
CA LEU A 376 9.67 -6.66 -2.97
C LEU A 376 10.91 -7.35 -2.36
N ALA A 377 11.63 -6.67 -1.47
CA ALA A 377 12.70 -7.29 -0.70
C ALA A 377 12.14 -8.33 0.28
N ASP A 378 11.05 -7.99 0.99
CA ASP A 378 10.36 -8.91 1.90
C ASP A 378 9.82 -10.14 1.14
N LEU A 379 9.25 -9.94 -0.06
CA LEU A 379 8.80 -11.05 -0.93
C LEU A 379 9.95 -11.96 -1.39
N SER A 380 11.11 -11.38 -1.71
CA SER A 380 12.29 -12.14 -2.11
C SER A 380 12.83 -13.02 -0.97
N ILE A 381 12.81 -12.50 0.26
CA ILE A 381 13.18 -13.25 1.47
C ILE A 381 12.23 -14.45 1.65
N ALA A 382 10.92 -14.22 1.60
CA ALA A 382 9.92 -15.27 1.79
C ALA A 382 10.05 -16.42 0.77
N ILE A 383 10.37 -16.11 -0.50
CA ILE A 383 10.61 -17.14 -1.53
C ILE A 383 11.91 -17.93 -1.27
N ASN A 384 12.96 -17.28 -0.80
CA ASN A 384 14.20 -17.97 -0.43
C ASN A 384 13.97 -18.92 0.76
N ASP A 385 13.27 -18.46 1.80
CA ASP A 385 12.94 -19.28 2.98
C ASP A 385 12.08 -20.50 2.61
N MET A 386 11.11 -20.31 1.71
CA MET A 386 10.30 -21.41 1.15
C MET A 386 11.16 -22.42 0.38
N SER A 387 12.09 -21.95 -0.47
CA SER A 387 13.02 -22.80 -1.22
C SER A 387 13.89 -23.65 -0.30
N ASN A 388 14.43 -23.05 0.76
CA ASN A 388 15.28 -23.75 1.74
C ASN A 388 14.47 -24.81 2.50
N SER A 389 13.28 -24.44 2.98
CA SER A 389 12.40 -25.38 3.71
C SER A 389 12.01 -26.59 2.87
N LEU A 390 11.71 -26.38 1.57
CA LEU A 390 11.44 -27.49 0.64
C LEU A 390 12.67 -28.36 0.42
N SER A 391 13.87 -27.77 0.35
CA SER A 391 15.11 -28.51 0.16
C SER A 391 15.41 -29.42 1.36
N ASP A 392 15.20 -28.92 2.58
CA ASP A 392 15.37 -29.68 3.82
C ASP A 392 14.40 -30.87 3.88
N ILE A 393 13.13 -30.67 3.49
CA ILE A 393 12.12 -31.74 3.42
C ILE A 393 12.57 -32.84 2.44
N VAL A 394 13.03 -32.47 1.24
CA VAL A 394 13.52 -33.45 0.24
C VAL A 394 14.73 -34.22 0.78
N GLN A 395 15.64 -33.56 1.49
CA GLN A 395 16.80 -34.22 2.10
C GLN A 395 16.41 -35.22 3.20
N GLN A 396 15.44 -34.86 4.06
CA GLN A 396 14.91 -35.77 5.08
C GLN A 396 14.22 -37.01 4.46
N ILE A 397 13.45 -36.81 3.38
CA ILE A 397 12.82 -37.92 2.65
C ILE A 397 13.89 -38.86 2.07
N SER A 398 14.93 -38.31 1.44
CA SER A 398 16.05 -39.11 0.90
C SER A 398 16.76 -39.91 2.00
N GLY A 399 17.01 -39.32 3.16
CA GLY A 399 17.62 -40.01 4.30
C GLY A 399 16.73 -41.13 4.86
N SER A 400 15.42 -40.90 4.94
CA SER A 400 14.45 -41.91 5.37
C SER A 400 14.37 -43.09 4.39
N ALA A 401 14.40 -42.82 3.08
CA ALA A 401 14.44 -43.86 2.06
C ALA A 401 15.69 -44.74 2.16
N GLN A 402 16.85 -44.14 2.50
CA GLN A 402 18.08 -44.88 2.70
C GLN A 402 18.03 -45.77 3.95
N HIS A 403 17.43 -45.31 5.05
CA HIS A 403 17.19 -46.13 6.24
C HIS A 403 16.30 -47.35 5.94
N ILE A 404 15.21 -47.15 5.19
CA ILE A 404 14.35 -48.27 4.74
C ILE A 404 15.14 -49.27 3.91
N GLY A 405 16.01 -48.79 3.02
CA GLY A 405 16.92 -49.64 2.25
C GLY A 405 17.78 -50.53 3.15
N SER A 406 18.46 -49.94 4.14
CA SER A 406 19.30 -50.71 5.07
C SER A 406 18.53 -51.71 5.93
N SER A 407 17.35 -51.35 6.43
CA SER A 407 16.52 -52.28 7.21
C SER A 407 16.01 -53.45 6.37
N SER A 408 15.79 -53.24 5.08
CA SER A 408 15.38 -54.31 4.16
C SER A 408 16.51 -55.32 3.93
N GLU A 409 17.76 -54.86 3.84
CA GLU A 409 18.94 -55.74 3.74
C GLU A 409 19.15 -56.57 5.03
N GLU A 410 19.00 -55.95 6.20
CA GLU A 410 19.10 -56.64 7.50
C GLU A 410 18.03 -57.73 7.66
N LEU A 411 16.78 -57.43 7.26
CA LEU A 411 15.68 -58.40 7.29
C LEU A 411 15.97 -59.61 6.38
N SER A 412 16.58 -59.38 5.21
CA SER A 412 16.99 -60.44 4.29
C SER A 412 18.01 -61.39 4.96
N ALA A 413 19.02 -60.83 5.64
CA ALA A 413 20.03 -61.61 6.34
C ALA A 413 19.45 -62.46 7.49
N ILE A 414 18.53 -61.90 8.28
CA ILE A 414 17.85 -62.63 9.37
C ILE A 414 17.01 -63.80 8.81
N THR A 415 16.36 -63.58 7.67
CA THR A 415 15.55 -64.62 7.01
C THR A 415 16.41 -65.81 6.57
N GLU A 416 17.61 -65.55 6.02
CA GLU A 416 18.57 -66.59 5.64
C GLU A 416 19.03 -67.41 6.86
N GLN A 417 19.39 -66.73 7.96
CA GLN A 417 19.80 -67.39 9.20
C GLN A 417 18.69 -68.27 9.79
N THR A 418 17.43 -67.82 9.68
CA THR A 418 16.27 -68.58 10.14
C THR A 418 16.09 -69.86 9.32
N SER A 419 16.27 -69.78 7.99
CA SER A 419 16.24 -70.95 7.09
C SER A 419 17.29 -71.99 7.50
N GLN A 420 18.50 -71.55 7.82
CA GLN A 420 19.58 -72.46 8.26
C GLN A 420 19.27 -73.15 9.60
N SER A 421 18.68 -72.42 10.55
CA SER A 421 18.27 -72.99 11.85
C SER A 421 17.19 -74.08 11.71
N ILE A 422 16.30 -73.95 10.71
CA ILE A 422 15.29 -74.98 10.41
C ILE A 422 15.93 -76.29 9.95
N TYR A 423 17.00 -76.24 9.13
CA TYR A 423 17.71 -77.45 8.71
C TYR A 423 18.39 -78.16 9.89
N GLU A 424 18.97 -77.41 10.83
CA GLU A 424 19.57 -77.99 12.04
C GLU A 424 18.50 -78.67 12.92
N GLN A 425 17.35 -78.02 13.09
CA GLN A 425 16.22 -78.58 13.83
C GLN A 425 15.69 -79.89 13.19
N GLN A 426 15.66 -79.96 11.86
CA GLN A 426 15.28 -81.19 11.15
C GLN A 426 16.23 -82.35 11.49
N SER A 427 17.55 -82.11 11.45
CA SER A 427 18.55 -83.14 11.74
C SER A 427 18.47 -83.65 13.19
N GLN A 428 18.25 -82.76 14.16
CA GLN A 428 18.03 -83.16 15.56
C GLN A 428 16.79 -84.05 15.72
N THR A 429 15.73 -83.78 14.96
CA THR A 429 14.50 -84.58 15.00
C THR A 429 14.72 -86.00 14.48
N GLU A 430 15.54 -86.17 13.44
CA GLU A 430 15.92 -87.50 12.92
C GLU A 430 16.74 -88.31 13.95
N GLN A 431 17.63 -87.66 14.70
CA GLN A 431 18.38 -88.32 15.78
C GLN A 431 17.47 -88.80 16.91
N VAL A 432 16.45 -88.02 17.28
CA VAL A 432 15.45 -88.43 18.29
C VAL A 432 14.68 -89.66 17.80
N ALA A 433 14.29 -89.71 16.53
CA ALA A 433 13.61 -90.87 15.95
C ALA A 433 14.49 -92.14 15.97
N ALA A 434 15.80 -92.00 15.75
CA ALA A 434 16.75 -93.12 15.88
C ALA A 434 16.84 -93.62 17.34
N ALA A 435 16.97 -92.70 18.32
CA ALA A 435 17.01 -93.05 19.74
C ALA A 435 15.74 -93.77 20.21
N MET A 436 14.56 -93.38 19.69
CA MET A 436 13.30 -94.07 19.99
C MET A 436 13.27 -95.53 19.51
N ASN A 437 13.91 -95.84 18.38
CA ASN A 437 14.02 -97.23 17.90
C ASN A 437 14.90 -98.09 18.81
N GLU A 438 16.05 -97.58 19.27
CA GLU A 438 16.91 -98.29 20.23
C GLU A 438 16.20 -98.53 21.58
N MET A 439 15.43 -97.55 22.04
CA MET A 439 14.65 -97.66 23.27
C MET A 439 13.58 -98.76 23.18
N SER A 440 12.92 -98.90 22.03
CA SER A 440 11.94 -99.97 21.81
C SER A 440 12.57 -101.37 21.88
N ALA A 441 13.77 -101.53 21.30
CA ALA A 441 14.50 -102.80 21.34
C ALA A 441 14.91 -103.20 22.76
N THR A 442 15.40 -102.25 23.56
CA THR A 442 15.81 -102.50 24.95
C THR A 442 14.63 -102.87 25.86
N VAL A 443 13.46 -102.25 25.67
CA VAL A 443 12.23 -102.63 26.40
C VAL A 443 11.83 -104.08 26.12
N HIS A 444 11.92 -104.54 24.86
CA HIS A 444 11.64 -105.93 24.50
C HIS A 444 12.61 -106.92 25.17
N GLU A 445 13.89 -106.56 25.27
CA GLU A 445 14.91 -107.38 25.93
C GLU A 445 14.66 -107.51 27.45
N VAL A 446 14.33 -106.40 28.11
CA VAL A 446 14.01 -106.39 29.55
C VAL A 446 12.79 -107.27 29.86
N SER A 447 11.74 -107.23 29.03
CA SER A 447 10.57 -108.10 29.20
C SER A 447 10.91 -109.60 29.11
N ARG A 448 11.86 -109.96 28.24
CA ARG A 448 12.32 -111.35 28.09
C ARG A 448 13.06 -111.83 29.35
N ASN A 449 13.98 -111.00 29.85
CA ASN A 449 14.76 -111.31 31.06
C ASN A 449 13.89 -111.49 32.32
N ILE A 450 12.81 -110.70 32.46
CA ILE A 450 11.88 -110.84 33.58
C ILE A 450 11.16 -112.20 33.55
N THR A 451 10.76 -112.67 32.36
CA THR A 451 10.05 -113.95 32.20
C THR A 451 10.96 -115.14 32.56
N GLU A 452 12.23 -115.12 32.15
CA GLU A 452 13.21 -116.15 32.53
C GLU A 452 13.49 -116.16 34.04
N THR A 453 13.61 -114.97 34.64
CA THR A 453 13.89 -114.84 36.08
C THR A 453 12.74 -115.42 36.94
N ALA A 454 11.49 -115.17 36.55
CA ALA A 454 10.32 -115.71 37.25
C ALA A 454 10.29 -117.25 37.23
N ARG A 455 10.61 -117.87 36.09
CA ARG A 455 10.66 -119.33 35.95
C ARG A 455 11.73 -119.95 36.85
N ALA A 456 12.93 -119.36 36.90
CA ALA A 456 14.02 -119.86 37.74
C ALA A 456 13.70 -119.81 39.24
N ALA A 457 12.96 -118.79 39.69
CA ALA A 457 12.55 -118.67 41.09
C ALA A 457 11.55 -119.77 41.52
N GLU A 458 10.64 -120.17 40.62
CA GLU A 458 9.63 -121.20 40.90
C GLU A 458 10.23 -122.62 40.96
N GLU A 459 11.21 -122.92 40.10
CA GLU A 459 12.00 -124.15 40.14
C GLU A 459 12.76 -124.27 41.48
N ALA A 460 13.44 -123.20 41.92
CA ALA A 460 14.18 -123.20 43.19
C ALA A 460 13.29 -123.46 44.42
N ASN A 461 12.08 -122.90 44.46
CA ASN A 461 11.15 -123.09 45.57
C ASN A 461 10.70 -124.57 45.69
N THR A 462 10.51 -125.25 44.56
CA THR A 462 10.10 -126.66 44.51
C THR A 462 11.21 -127.59 45.03
N GLU A 463 12.45 -127.34 44.64
CA GLU A 463 13.62 -128.13 45.07
C GLU A 463 13.86 -128.03 46.59
N THR A 464 13.67 -126.83 47.15
CA THR A 464 13.91 -126.54 48.57
C THR A 464 12.90 -127.27 49.47
N SER A 465 11.64 -127.39 49.04
CA SER A 465 10.60 -128.11 49.76
C SER A 465 10.89 -129.62 49.86
N THR A 466 11.38 -130.21 48.77
CA THR A 466 11.75 -131.63 48.69
C THR A 466 12.93 -131.96 49.61
N SER A 467 13.95 -131.09 49.64
CA SER A 467 15.11 -131.26 50.52
C SER A 467 14.76 -131.26 52.01
N ARG A 468 13.83 -130.39 52.45
CA ARG A 468 13.42 -130.34 53.87
C ARG A 468 12.87 -131.69 54.35
N LYS A 469 12.06 -132.36 53.53
CA LYS A 469 11.43 -133.64 53.89
C LYS A 469 12.45 -134.77 54.08
N MET A 470 13.49 -134.80 53.23
CA MET A 470 14.56 -135.80 53.34
C MET A 470 15.41 -135.66 54.60
N VAL A 471 15.62 -134.43 55.09
CA VAL A 471 16.41 -134.17 56.30
C VAL A 471 15.69 -134.68 57.56
N ASP A 472 14.38 -134.46 57.68
CA ASP A 472 13.60 -134.94 58.83
C ASP A 472 13.63 -136.47 58.95
N ASP A 473 13.49 -137.20 57.84
CA ASP A 473 13.54 -138.66 57.82
C ASP A 473 14.92 -139.20 58.26
N ALA A 474 16.02 -138.51 57.91
CA ALA A 474 17.37 -138.91 58.27
C ALA A 474 17.65 -138.77 59.79
N ILE A 475 17.16 -137.70 60.41
CA ILE A 475 17.34 -137.47 61.86
C ILE A 475 16.69 -138.59 62.68
N GLN A 476 15.51 -139.06 62.27
CA GLN A 476 14.79 -140.11 63.00
C GLN A 476 15.52 -141.46 62.98
N ALA A 477 16.18 -141.79 61.86
CA ALA A 477 16.96 -143.03 61.71
C ALA A 477 18.22 -143.05 62.59
N ILE A 478 18.90 -141.91 62.77
CA ILE A 478 20.12 -141.80 63.57
C ILE A 478 19.85 -142.09 65.06
N HIS A 479 18.77 -141.55 65.62
CA HIS A 479 18.41 -141.81 67.02
C HIS A 479 18.18 -143.30 67.33
N GLN A 480 17.62 -144.03 66.38
CA GLN A 480 17.33 -145.45 66.56
C GLN A 480 18.61 -146.30 66.55
N LEU A 481 19.60 -145.91 65.74
CA LEU A 481 20.91 -146.57 65.66
C LEU A 481 21.73 -146.40 66.96
N ALA A 482 21.75 -145.20 67.53
CA ALA A 482 22.51 -144.91 68.75
C ALA A 482 22.15 -145.83 69.92
N GLY A 483 20.85 -146.12 70.12
CA GLY A 483 20.40 -147.02 71.19
C GLY A 483 20.83 -148.48 71.02
N GLN A 484 21.02 -148.95 69.77
CA GLN A 484 21.47 -150.33 69.52
C GLN A 484 22.96 -150.53 69.84
N ILE A 485 23.79 -149.51 69.60
CA ILE A 485 25.23 -149.56 69.89
C ILE A 485 25.51 -149.69 71.39
N GLU A 486 24.75 -148.98 72.23
CA GLU A 486 24.92 -149.01 73.69
C GLU A 486 24.72 -150.42 74.25
N SER A 487 23.70 -151.14 73.77
CA SER A 487 23.41 -152.51 74.22
C SER A 487 24.51 -153.51 73.84
N ALA A 488 25.23 -153.28 72.73
CA ALA A 488 26.30 -154.16 72.29
C ALA A 488 27.61 -153.98 73.09
N ALA A 489 27.87 -152.78 73.61
CA ALA A 489 29.06 -152.49 74.40
C ALA A 489 29.10 -153.25 75.73
N ASP A 490 27.97 -153.36 76.42
CA ASP A 490 27.86 -154.09 77.69
C ASP A 490 28.24 -155.57 77.56
N VAL A 491 27.84 -156.22 76.46
CA VAL A 491 28.11 -157.64 76.20
C VAL A 491 29.60 -157.90 76.01
N ILE A 492 30.32 -156.99 75.32
CA ILE A 492 31.76 -157.14 75.08
C ILE A 492 32.56 -156.95 76.38
N HIS A 493 32.12 -156.05 77.28
CA HIS A 493 32.82 -155.84 78.54
C HIS A 493 32.82 -157.09 79.42
N GLN A 494 31.72 -157.86 79.41
CA GLN A 494 31.62 -159.13 80.12
C GLN A 494 32.62 -160.18 79.59
N LEU A 495 32.84 -160.24 78.26
CA LEU A 495 33.76 -161.19 77.62
C LEU A 495 35.24 -160.96 78.02
N GLU A 496 35.62 -159.70 78.21
CA GLU A 496 36.96 -159.33 78.67
C GLU A 496 37.26 -159.96 80.04
N GLN A 497 36.30 -159.88 80.96
CA GLN A 497 36.44 -160.34 82.33
C GLN A 497 36.53 -161.87 82.42
N ASP A 498 35.75 -162.59 81.61
CA ASP A 498 35.79 -164.05 81.54
C ASP A 498 37.14 -164.57 81.00
N SER A 499 37.77 -163.82 80.08
CA SER A 499 39.07 -164.20 79.50
C SER A 499 40.23 -164.12 80.51
N GLU A 500 40.16 -163.20 81.48
CA GLU A 500 41.18 -163.05 82.54
C GLU A 500 41.22 -164.25 83.49
N ASN A 501 40.05 -164.82 83.77
CA ASN A 501 39.93 -166.03 84.58
C ASN A 501 40.57 -167.25 83.92
N ILE A 502 40.52 -167.37 82.58
CA ILE A 502 41.10 -168.50 81.85
C ILE A 502 42.64 -168.48 81.90
N SER A 503 43.26 -167.31 81.79
CA SER A 503 44.73 -167.17 81.83
C SER A 503 45.31 -167.71 83.14
N THR A 504 44.65 -167.43 84.27
CA THR A 504 45.06 -167.90 85.61
C THR A 504 45.10 -169.43 85.72
N VAL A 505 44.20 -170.15 85.02
CA VAL A 505 44.14 -171.62 85.04
C VAL A 505 45.31 -172.24 84.26
N MET A 506 45.76 -171.60 83.18
CA MET A 506 46.83 -172.12 82.33
C MET A 506 48.20 -172.14 83.03
N ASP A 507 48.49 -171.15 83.86
CA ASP A 507 49.75 -171.10 84.62
C ASP A 507 49.93 -172.30 85.57
N VAL A 508 48.83 -172.79 86.15
CA VAL A 508 48.86 -173.97 87.04
C VAL A 508 49.19 -175.24 86.26
N ILE A 509 48.59 -175.43 85.08
CA ILE A 509 48.83 -176.62 84.25
C ILE A 509 50.28 -176.65 83.76
N ARG A 510 50.84 -175.49 83.39
CA ARG A 510 52.24 -175.36 83.00
C ARG A 510 53.19 -175.83 84.11
N GLY A 511 52.88 -175.51 85.37
CA GLY A 511 53.65 -175.95 86.54
C GLY A 511 53.65 -177.46 86.77
N VAL A 512 52.51 -178.15 86.58
CA VAL A 512 52.39 -179.62 86.76
C VAL A 512 53.23 -180.38 85.73
N ALA A 513 53.23 -179.89 84.48
CA ALA A 513 54.02 -180.47 83.41
C ALA A 513 55.53 -180.42 83.74
N GLU A 514 56.01 -179.28 84.24
CA GLU A 514 57.41 -179.06 84.58
C GLU A 514 57.89 -180.00 85.72
N GLN A 515 57.04 -180.27 86.71
CA GLN A 515 57.32 -181.25 87.75
C GLN A 515 57.42 -182.69 87.22
N THR A 516 56.55 -183.06 86.30
CA THR A 516 56.50 -184.40 85.71
C THR A 516 57.78 -184.70 84.91
N ASN A 517 58.32 -183.69 84.23
CA ASN A 517 59.58 -183.75 83.48
C ASN A 517 60.80 -184.10 84.35
N LEU A 518 60.86 -183.61 85.59
CA LEU A 518 61.99 -183.81 86.52
C LEU A 518 62.03 -185.20 87.17
N LEU A 519 60.86 -185.77 87.52
CA LEU A 519 60.75 -187.14 88.05
C LEU A 519 61.20 -188.19 87.04
N ALA A 520 60.79 -187.97 85.79
CA ALA A 520 61.15 -188.81 84.66
C ALA A 520 62.68 -188.85 84.46
N LEU A 521 63.35 -187.70 84.54
CA LEU A 521 64.81 -187.61 84.40
C LEU A 521 65.55 -188.45 85.46
N ASN A 522 65.10 -188.43 86.71
CA ASN A 522 65.70 -189.25 87.77
C ASN A 522 65.48 -190.75 87.55
N ALA A 523 64.31 -191.15 87.05
CA ALA A 523 64.02 -192.55 86.71
C ALA A 523 64.87 -193.06 85.53
N ALA A 524 65.15 -192.19 84.55
CA ALA A 524 66.03 -192.48 83.42
C ALA A 524 67.50 -192.66 83.85
N ILE A 525 67.98 -191.83 84.78
CA ILE A 525 69.34 -191.94 85.35
C ILE A 525 69.54 -193.29 86.06
N GLU A 526 68.54 -193.81 86.79
CA GLU A 526 68.67 -195.07 87.55
C GLU A 526 68.58 -196.34 86.67
N ALA A 527 67.81 -196.26 85.59
CA ALA A 527 67.71 -197.33 84.60
C ALA A 527 69.05 -197.63 83.90
N ALA A 528 69.91 -196.63 83.68
CA ALA A 528 71.25 -196.77 83.08
C ALA A 528 72.25 -197.56 83.96
N ARG A 529 71.92 -197.76 85.24
CA ARG A 529 72.81 -198.31 86.25
C ARG A 529 72.69 -199.82 86.45
N ALA A 530 71.52 -200.41 86.18
CA ALA A 530 71.26 -201.86 86.30
C ALA A 530 71.77 -202.70 85.11
N GLY A 531 72.48 -202.05 84.18
CA GLY A 531 73.02 -202.68 82.97
C GLY A 531 71.91 -203.29 82.12
N GLU A 532 72.13 -204.52 81.62
CA GLU A 532 71.19 -205.21 80.73
C GLU A 532 69.77 -205.37 81.32
N GLN A 533 69.60 -205.46 82.65
CA GLN A 533 68.26 -205.55 83.26
C GLN A 533 67.49 -204.21 83.27
N GLY A 534 68.19 -203.07 83.12
CA GLY A 534 67.61 -201.73 83.28
C GLY A 534 67.06 -201.08 82.01
N ARG A 535 67.34 -201.66 80.83
CA ARG A 535 67.06 -201.06 79.50
C ARG A 535 65.60 -200.66 79.27
N GLY A 536 64.64 -201.35 79.88
CA GLY A 536 63.20 -201.05 79.80
C GLY A 536 62.73 -199.87 80.67
N PHE A 537 63.29 -199.68 81.87
CA PHE A 537 62.93 -198.54 82.74
C PHE A 537 63.33 -197.20 82.12
N ALA A 538 64.42 -197.18 81.36
CA ALA A 538 64.93 -196.00 80.67
C ALA A 538 63.95 -195.49 79.61
N VAL A 539 63.36 -196.40 78.83
CA VAL A 539 62.38 -196.05 77.77
C VAL A 539 61.12 -195.43 78.39
N VAL A 540 60.59 -196.00 79.47
CA VAL A 540 59.40 -195.46 80.16
C VAL A 540 59.67 -194.07 80.71
N ALA A 541 60.87 -193.85 81.26
CA ALA A 541 61.27 -192.55 81.78
C ALA A 541 61.43 -191.49 80.67
N ASP A 542 62.06 -191.82 79.54
CA ASP A 542 62.17 -190.92 78.38
C ASP A 542 60.78 -190.56 77.77
N GLU A 543 59.81 -191.48 77.84
CA GLU A 543 58.44 -191.26 77.37
C GLU A 543 57.65 -190.29 78.28
N VAL A 544 57.73 -190.43 79.61
CA VAL A 544 57.09 -189.49 80.57
C VAL A 544 57.65 -188.07 80.44
N ARG A 545 58.95 -187.97 80.17
CA ARG A 545 59.64 -186.68 79.91
C ARG A 545 59.08 -186.00 78.66
N THR A 546 58.94 -186.76 77.58
CA THR A 546 58.38 -186.28 76.31
C THR A 546 56.93 -185.82 76.47
N LEU A 547 56.14 -186.52 77.29
CA LEU A 547 54.73 -186.18 77.57
C LEU A 547 54.58 -184.87 78.36
N ALA A 548 55.47 -184.63 79.33
CA ALA A 548 55.53 -183.38 80.06
C ALA A 548 55.89 -182.19 79.17
N GLY A 549 56.88 -182.35 78.27
CA GLY A 549 57.27 -181.32 77.31
C GLY A 549 56.15 -180.92 76.35
N ARG A 550 55.34 -181.88 75.87
CA ARG A 550 54.17 -181.59 75.04
C ARG A 550 53.08 -180.80 75.76
N THR A 551 52.90 -181.02 77.07
CA THR A 551 51.86 -180.33 77.87
C THR A 551 52.20 -178.86 78.10
N GLN A 552 53.48 -178.56 78.32
CA GLN A 552 53.98 -177.20 78.53
C GLN A 552 53.85 -176.35 77.25
N GLN A 553 54.15 -176.95 76.09
CA GLN A 553 53.99 -176.28 74.80
C GLN A 553 52.54 -175.90 74.50
N SER A 554 51.57 -176.78 74.76
CA SER A 554 50.14 -176.49 74.52
C SER A 554 49.56 -175.43 75.47
N THR A 555 50.10 -175.26 76.67
CA THR A 555 49.65 -174.22 77.60
C THR A 555 50.13 -172.83 77.16
N GLU A 556 51.35 -172.74 76.63
CA GLU A 556 51.90 -171.50 76.07
C GLU A 556 51.08 -171.00 74.85
N GLU A 557 50.65 -171.92 73.98
CA GLU A 557 49.82 -171.61 72.82
C GLU A 557 48.42 -171.07 73.20
N ILE A 558 47.82 -171.58 74.29
CA ILE A 558 46.50 -171.11 74.77
C ILE A 558 46.60 -169.72 75.41
N ASN A 559 47.66 -169.44 76.17
CA ASN A 559 47.82 -168.14 76.83
C ASN A 559 47.95 -166.99 75.80
N GLN A 560 48.68 -167.23 74.71
CA GLN A 560 48.77 -166.27 73.58
C GLN A 560 47.42 -165.99 72.90
N MET A 561 46.50 -166.96 72.86
CA MET A 561 45.15 -166.74 72.32
C MET A 561 44.28 -165.89 73.26
N ILE A 562 44.41 -166.06 74.57
CA ILE A 562 43.66 -165.30 75.57
C ILE A 562 44.08 -163.83 75.60
N GLU A 563 45.39 -163.52 75.53
CA GLU A 563 45.87 -162.14 75.43
C GLU A 563 45.32 -161.42 74.18
N LYS A 564 45.24 -162.12 73.04
CA LYS A 564 44.62 -161.58 71.82
C LYS A 564 43.12 -161.29 72.00
N LEU A 565 42.40 -162.12 72.75
CA LEU A 565 40.96 -162.01 72.97
C LEU A 565 40.62 -160.81 73.87
N GLN A 566 41.42 -160.57 74.91
CA GLN A 566 41.29 -159.38 75.78
C GLN A 566 41.61 -158.09 75.02
N ALA A 567 42.70 -158.07 74.25
CA ALA A 567 43.07 -156.91 73.43
C ALA A 567 41.98 -156.57 72.39
N GLY A 568 41.37 -157.59 71.77
CA GLY A 568 40.25 -157.41 70.84
C GLY A 568 39.00 -156.82 71.48
N SER A 569 38.65 -157.27 72.69
CA SER A 569 37.45 -156.83 73.40
C SER A 569 37.54 -155.37 73.87
N ARG A 570 38.68 -154.95 74.45
CA ARG A 570 38.90 -153.53 74.83
C ARG A 570 38.77 -152.59 73.65
N LYS A 571 39.33 -152.98 72.50
CA LYS A 571 39.29 -152.17 71.28
C LYS A 571 37.87 -152.02 70.72
N ALA A 572 37.01 -153.02 70.87
CA ALA A 572 35.62 -152.94 70.44
C ALA A 572 34.78 -151.98 71.32
N VAL A 573 35.00 -151.98 72.65
CA VAL A 573 34.31 -151.04 73.57
C VAL A 573 34.70 -149.59 73.30
N GLU A 574 35.98 -149.33 73.00
CA GLU A 574 36.48 -147.99 72.67
C GLU A 574 35.83 -147.43 71.39
N VAL A 575 35.74 -148.22 70.32
CA VAL A 575 35.09 -147.82 69.06
C VAL A 575 33.59 -147.58 69.24
N MET A 576 32.90 -148.44 69.99
CA MET A 576 31.47 -148.29 70.25
C MET A 576 31.14 -147.04 71.07
N SER A 577 31.99 -146.68 72.05
CA SER A 577 31.82 -145.44 72.81
C SER A 577 32.02 -144.19 71.93
N GLY A 578 33.02 -144.20 71.03
CA GLY A 578 33.24 -143.12 70.08
C GLY A 578 32.08 -142.93 69.10
N SER A 579 31.52 -144.01 68.56
CA SER A 579 30.36 -143.93 67.66
C SER A 579 29.08 -143.40 68.33
N ARG A 580 28.94 -143.53 69.66
CA ARG A 580 27.80 -142.98 70.42
C ARG A 580 27.89 -141.46 70.55
N GLU A 581 29.09 -140.92 70.72
CA GLU A 581 29.33 -139.48 70.92
C GLU A 581 29.14 -138.68 69.60
N GLU A 582 29.35 -139.32 68.45
CA GLU A 582 29.08 -138.72 67.12
C GLU A 582 27.60 -138.80 66.67
N ALA A 583 26.79 -139.65 67.30
CA ALA A 583 25.37 -139.84 66.94
C ALA A 583 24.39 -138.91 67.69
N HIS A 584 24.92 -138.10 68.63
CA HIS A 584 24.21 -137.06 69.38
C HIS A 584 24.53 -135.68 68.80
#